data_AF-A0A843DXU3-F1
#
_entry.id   AF-A0A843DXU3-F1
#
_cell.length_a   1.000
_cell.length_b   1.000
_cell.length_c   1.000
_cell.angle_alpha   90.00
_cell.angle_beta   90.00
_cell.angle_gamma   90.00
#
_symmetry.space_group_name_H-M   'P 1'
#
loop_
_entity.id
_entity.type
_entity.pdbx_description
1 polymer ?
#
loop_
_entity_poly.entity_id
_entity_poly.type
_entity_poly.pdbx_seq_one_letter_code
_entity_poly.pdbx_strand_id
1 'polypeptide(L)'
;MSDEIEQTIRKFALQNAVFFKGTANPKAVVGKILGSCPELRPKAGEITPLINQIVEDVNKMGFEAQKKALEEIDSSLLVKEKKERKYELPDLENVNGKVVMRIAPGPSGPLHIGHTRVSILNDEYVKRYGGDLILRFEDTNPEKIDPDAYDMIPEDLDWLGVKCNKQYIQSDRFEMYYDYTRKLLEMGHAYVCTCDGDDWRKKKENKQKCPCHDLPVETQLDRYDKFLAGDYQDGEAVVVVKTDICHPNPAVRDFVALRLVRTPHPRTGQKYIAYPMMNLSVAIDDHEMGMTHVIRGKDHLNNTFRQEYIFDYFGWKKPEYY
;
A
#
# COMPACT_ATOMS: atom_id res chain seq x y z
N MET A 1 -39.66 7.16 35.62
CA MET A 1 -38.42 6.78 34.90
C MET A 1 -38.49 5.39 34.30
N SER A 2 -39.10 4.35 34.92
CA SER A 2 -39.18 3.01 34.31
C SER A 2 -40.04 2.97 33.05
N ASP A 3 -41.22 3.60 33.08
CA ASP A 3 -42.26 3.36 32.07
C ASP A 3 -41.95 4.00 30.71
N GLU A 4 -41.33 5.18 30.69
CA GLU A 4 -40.90 5.86 29.46
C GLU A 4 -39.75 5.11 28.76
N ILE A 5 -38.83 4.54 29.56
CA ILE A 5 -37.72 3.73 29.04
C ILE A 5 -38.27 2.43 28.46
N GLU A 6 -39.20 1.77 29.16
CA GLU A 6 -39.85 0.55 28.70
C GLU A 6 -40.62 0.77 27.39
N GLN A 7 -41.40 1.85 27.29
CA GLN A 7 -42.09 2.25 26.06
C GLN A 7 -41.11 2.51 24.92
N THR A 8 -40.00 3.17 25.19
CA THR A 8 -38.95 3.44 24.19
C THR A 8 -38.30 2.15 23.71
N ILE A 9 -37.99 1.21 24.61
CA ILE A 9 -37.47 -0.11 24.26
C ILE A 9 -38.46 -0.88 23.41
N ARG A 10 -39.73 -0.93 23.83
CA ARG A 10 -40.80 -1.63 23.12
C ARG A 10 -41.01 -1.07 21.72
N LYS A 11 -40.99 0.26 21.58
CA LYS A 11 -41.06 0.95 20.29
C LYS A 11 -39.96 0.51 19.32
N PHE A 12 -38.70 0.50 19.76
CA PHE A 12 -37.59 0.09 18.91
C PHE A 12 -37.51 -1.43 18.69
N ALA A 13 -37.98 -2.24 19.64
CA ALA A 13 -38.14 -3.68 19.46
C ALA A 13 -39.20 -4.00 18.40
N LEU A 14 -40.37 -3.36 18.44
CA LEU A 14 -41.41 -3.48 17.42
C LEU A 14 -40.92 -3.03 16.04
N GLN A 15 -40.23 -1.88 15.95
CA GLN A 15 -39.61 -1.42 14.71
C GLN A 15 -38.64 -2.45 14.12
N ASN A 16 -37.79 -3.03 14.96
CA ASN A 16 -36.87 -4.06 14.51
C ASN A 16 -37.63 -5.30 14.03
N ALA A 17 -38.59 -5.80 14.79
CA ALA A 17 -39.38 -6.97 14.42
C ALA A 17 -40.11 -6.79 13.09
N VAL A 18 -40.73 -5.63 12.86
CA VAL A 18 -41.41 -5.30 11.60
C VAL A 18 -40.43 -5.28 10.41
N PHE A 19 -39.25 -4.69 10.58
CA PHE A 19 -38.22 -4.68 9.52
C PHE A 19 -37.62 -6.06 9.22
N PHE A 20 -37.73 -7.01 10.15
CA PHE A 20 -37.23 -8.37 10.03
C PHE A 20 -38.36 -9.43 10.03
N LYS A 21 -39.55 -9.05 9.54
CA LYS A 21 -40.68 -9.97 9.27
C LYS A 21 -41.14 -10.81 10.47
N GLY A 22 -41.19 -10.22 11.65
CA GLY A 22 -41.73 -10.88 12.84
C GLY A 22 -40.73 -11.09 13.97
N THR A 23 -39.44 -10.87 13.72
CA THR A 23 -38.37 -11.24 14.67
C THR A 23 -37.44 -10.06 14.95
N ALA A 24 -37.54 -9.49 16.14
CA ALA A 24 -36.58 -8.55 16.67
C ALA A 24 -35.29 -9.24 17.13
N ASN A 25 -34.15 -8.65 16.79
CA ASN A 25 -32.82 -9.04 17.23
C ASN A 25 -32.40 -8.24 18.48
N PRO A 26 -32.16 -8.89 19.63
CA PRO A 26 -31.82 -8.19 20.87
C PRO A 26 -30.59 -7.28 20.74
N LYS A 27 -29.52 -7.72 20.07
CA LYS A 27 -28.29 -6.92 19.91
C LYS A 27 -28.54 -5.66 19.07
N ALA A 28 -29.35 -5.77 18.02
CA ALA A 28 -29.71 -4.62 17.19
C ALA A 28 -30.54 -3.59 17.96
N VAL A 29 -31.49 -4.05 18.79
CA VAL A 29 -32.31 -3.18 19.63
C VAL A 29 -31.48 -2.51 20.72
N VAL A 30 -30.58 -3.24 21.39
CA VAL A 30 -29.61 -2.66 22.35
C VAL A 30 -28.80 -1.54 21.69
N GLY A 31 -28.22 -1.79 20.51
CA GLY A 31 -27.44 -0.78 19.79
C GLY A 31 -28.27 0.45 19.42
N LYS A 32 -29.54 0.26 19.03
CA LYS A 32 -30.47 1.36 18.70
C LYS A 32 -30.84 2.18 19.93
N ILE A 33 -31.09 1.55 21.08
CA ILE A 33 -31.39 2.23 22.34
C ILE A 33 -30.20 3.06 22.81
N LEU A 34 -29.01 2.46 22.91
CA LEU A 34 -27.80 3.17 23.36
C LEU A 34 -27.35 4.27 22.37
N GLY A 35 -27.76 4.16 21.11
CA GLY A 35 -27.56 5.19 20.08
C GLY A 35 -28.54 6.36 20.20
N SER A 36 -29.80 6.09 20.55
CA SER A 36 -30.89 7.09 20.60
C SER A 36 -31.02 7.75 21.99
N CYS A 37 -30.54 7.08 23.03
CA CYS A 37 -30.56 7.49 24.44
C CYS A 37 -29.13 7.41 25.02
N PRO A 38 -28.22 8.35 24.71
CA PRO A 38 -26.82 8.30 25.14
C PRO A 38 -26.62 8.24 26.67
N GLU A 39 -27.57 8.78 27.44
CA GLU A 39 -27.62 8.76 28.91
C GLU A 39 -27.72 7.35 29.50
N LEU A 40 -28.15 6.36 28.71
CA LEU A 40 -28.26 4.96 29.13
C LEU A 40 -26.95 4.19 28.92
N ARG A 41 -25.95 4.75 28.22
CA ARG A 41 -24.66 4.07 27.96
C ARG A 41 -23.91 3.67 29.23
N PRO A 42 -23.79 4.51 30.27
CA PRO A 42 -23.13 4.12 31.52
C PRO A 42 -23.87 3.00 32.26
N LYS A 43 -25.17 2.80 31.97
CA LYS A 43 -26.05 1.80 32.60
C LYS A 43 -26.39 0.63 31.67
N ALA A 44 -25.60 0.43 30.61
CA ALA A 44 -25.87 -0.59 29.59
C ALA A 44 -26.04 -2.00 30.18
N GLY A 45 -25.26 -2.36 31.20
CA GLY A 45 -25.35 -3.64 31.89
C GLY A 45 -26.68 -3.85 32.64
N GLU A 46 -27.25 -2.79 33.21
CA GLU A 46 -28.50 -2.85 34.00
C GLU A 46 -29.74 -2.90 33.10
N ILE A 47 -29.70 -2.24 31.94
CA ILE A 47 -30.86 -2.13 31.05
C ILE A 47 -30.94 -3.26 30.01
N THR A 48 -29.82 -3.93 29.71
CA THR A 48 -29.79 -5.03 28.73
C THR A 48 -30.75 -6.18 29.06
N PRO A 49 -30.87 -6.64 30.33
CA PRO A 49 -31.86 -7.66 30.69
C PRO A 49 -33.30 -7.24 30.37
N LEU A 50 -33.66 -5.98 30.67
CA LEU A 50 -34.97 -5.43 30.35
C LEU A 50 -35.21 -5.37 28.84
N ILE A 51 -34.19 -4.98 28.06
CA ILE A 51 -34.26 -4.99 26.59
C ILE A 51 -34.51 -6.38 26.04
N ASN A 52 -33.78 -7.39 26.54
CA ASN A 52 -33.95 -8.77 26.10
C ASN A 52 -35.36 -9.28 26.40
N GLN A 53 -35.88 -9.00 27.60
CA GLN A 53 -37.24 -9.38 28.00
C GLN A 53 -38.29 -8.80 27.06
N ILE A 54 -38.22 -7.50 26.78
CA ILE A 54 -39.19 -6.82 25.91
C ILE A 54 -39.08 -7.31 24.47
N VAL A 55 -37.87 -7.62 23.99
CA VAL A 55 -37.66 -8.22 22.67
C VAL A 55 -38.29 -9.61 22.58
N GLU A 56 -38.15 -10.44 23.63
CA GLU A 56 -38.84 -11.74 23.69
C GLU A 56 -40.36 -11.57 23.64
N ASP A 57 -40.91 -10.60 24.37
CA ASP A 57 -42.35 -10.36 24.39
C ASP A 57 -42.88 -9.84 23.05
N VAL A 58 -42.12 -8.97 22.37
CA VAL A 58 -42.43 -8.57 20.99
C VAL A 58 -42.36 -9.76 20.03
N ASN A 59 -41.38 -10.65 20.18
CA ASN A 59 -41.22 -11.83 19.33
C ASN A 59 -42.32 -12.88 19.52
N LYS A 60 -43.05 -12.86 20.65
CA LYS A 60 -44.25 -13.68 20.86
C LYS A 60 -45.48 -13.15 20.11
N MET A 61 -45.48 -11.88 19.71
CA MET A 61 -46.58 -11.28 18.94
C MET A 61 -46.51 -11.75 17.47
N GLY A 62 -47.67 -11.92 16.84
CA GLY A 62 -47.74 -12.14 15.39
C GLY A 62 -47.33 -10.89 14.59
N PHE A 63 -46.79 -11.07 13.39
CA PHE A 63 -46.28 -9.98 12.55
C PHE A 63 -47.29 -8.83 12.34
N GLU A 64 -48.56 -9.13 12.04
CA GLU A 64 -49.61 -8.11 11.89
C GLU A 64 -49.91 -7.37 13.20
N ALA A 65 -49.84 -8.07 14.34
CA ALA A 65 -50.02 -7.45 15.65
C ALA A 65 -48.83 -6.53 16.01
N GLN A 66 -47.60 -6.92 15.64
CA GLN A 66 -46.42 -6.08 15.80
C GLN A 66 -46.51 -4.81 14.94
N LYS A 67 -46.94 -4.95 13.68
CA LYS A 67 -47.12 -3.84 12.76
C LYS A 67 -48.18 -2.86 13.27
N LYS A 68 -49.35 -3.36 13.66
CA LYS A 68 -50.43 -2.54 14.23
C LYS A 68 -49.98 -1.83 15.52
N ALA A 69 -49.30 -2.54 16.42
CA ALA A 69 -48.78 -1.93 17.65
C ALA A 69 -47.74 -0.84 17.37
N LEU A 70 -46.90 -1.01 16.35
CA LEU A 70 -45.96 0.04 15.93
C LEU A 70 -46.67 1.23 15.29
N GLU A 71 -47.70 0.99 14.47
CA GLU A 71 -48.54 2.03 13.86
C GLU A 71 -49.24 2.90 14.90
N GLU A 72 -49.77 2.28 15.95
CA GLU A 72 -50.43 2.97 17.07
C GLU A 72 -49.46 3.81 17.91
N ILE A 73 -48.19 3.37 18.03
CA ILE A 73 -47.16 4.11 18.76
C ILE A 73 -46.60 5.26 17.92
N ASP A 74 -46.14 4.96 16.71
CA ASP A 74 -45.51 5.91 15.79
C ASP A 74 -45.46 5.33 14.37
N SER A 75 -46.44 5.70 13.55
CA SER A 75 -46.55 5.24 12.15
C SER A 75 -45.38 5.65 11.27
N SER A 76 -44.61 6.69 11.64
CA SER A 76 -43.42 7.10 10.89
C SER A 76 -42.30 6.06 10.96
N LEU A 77 -42.26 5.25 12.03
CA LEU A 77 -41.22 4.24 12.25
C LEU A 77 -41.37 3.00 11.36
N LEU A 78 -42.48 2.87 10.62
CA LEU A 78 -42.63 1.87 9.55
C LEU A 78 -41.77 2.19 8.33
N VAL A 79 -41.33 3.44 8.17
CA VAL A 79 -40.50 3.85 7.05
C VAL A 79 -39.04 3.61 7.42
N LYS A 80 -38.36 2.77 6.63
CA LYS A 80 -36.93 2.54 6.78
C LYS A 80 -36.16 3.72 6.16
N GLU A 81 -35.68 4.65 6.98
CA GLU A 81 -34.74 5.68 6.52
C GLU A 81 -33.47 5.02 5.97
N LYS A 82 -33.27 5.11 4.65
CA LYS A 82 -32.02 4.69 4.02
C LYS A 82 -31.00 5.81 4.22
N LYS A 83 -30.20 5.73 5.28
CA LYS A 83 -29.01 6.60 5.40
C LYS A 83 -28.05 6.23 4.27
N GLU A 84 -27.97 7.07 3.25
CA GLU A 84 -26.91 6.98 2.25
C GLU A 84 -25.57 7.22 2.95
N ARG A 85 -24.75 6.17 3.00
CA ARG A 85 -23.34 6.32 3.38
C ARG A 85 -22.60 6.78 2.13
N LYS A 86 -22.14 8.03 2.14
CA LYS A 86 -21.16 8.49 1.17
C LYS A 86 -19.81 7.89 1.56
N TYR A 87 -19.28 7.03 0.70
CA TYR A 87 -17.92 6.51 0.82
C TYR A 87 -17.02 7.43 0.02
N GLU A 88 -16.37 8.36 0.71
CA GLU A 88 -15.41 9.29 0.10
C GLU A 88 -13.99 8.86 0.46
N LEU A 89 -13.06 9.08 -0.46
CA LEU A 89 -11.64 8.87 -0.18
C LEU A 89 -11.18 9.90 0.86
N PRO A 90 -10.35 9.50 1.85
CA PRO A 90 -9.78 10.46 2.79
C PRO A 90 -8.94 11.50 2.06
N ASP A 91 -8.71 12.65 2.68
CA ASP A 91 -7.79 13.64 2.11
C ASP A 91 -6.34 13.14 2.20
N LEU A 92 -5.53 13.50 1.19
CA LEU A 92 -4.07 13.32 1.28
C LEU A 92 -3.48 14.41 2.19
N GLU A 93 -2.47 14.03 2.95
CA GLU A 93 -1.72 14.93 3.83
C GLU A 93 -0.71 15.73 3.00
N ASN A 94 -0.34 16.94 3.43
CA ASN A 94 0.74 17.74 2.84
C ASN A 94 0.63 18.03 1.32
N VAL A 95 -0.59 18.07 0.78
CA VAL A 95 -0.85 18.51 -0.59
C VAL A 95 -0.54 20.00 -0.74
N ASN A 96 0.56 20.32 -1.42
CA ASN A 96 1.02 21.68 -1.71
C ASN A 96 0.87 22.00 -3.20
N GLY A 97 -0.38 22.04 -3.68
CA GLY A 97 -0.70 22.24 -5.10
C GLY A 97 -1.03 20.94 -5.83
N LYS A 98 -0.49 20.75 -7.03
CA LYS A 98 -0.73 19.55 -7.85
C LYS A 98 0.04 18.35 -7.29
N VAL A 99 -0.54 17.16 -7.40
CA VAL A 99 0.10 15.91 -6.99
C VAL A 99 0.77 15.23 -8.19
N VAL A 100 1.91 14.62 -7.95
CA VAL A 100 2.53 13.64 -8.85
C VAL A 100 2.45 12.28 -8.18
N MET A 101 1.84 11.33 -8.89
CA MET A 101 1.57 9.95 -8.46
C MET A 101 1.95 8.98 -9.58
N ARG A 102 2.06 7.67 -9.28
CA ARG A 102 2.38 6.67 -10.31
C ARG A 102 1.66 5.34 -10.14
N ILE A 103 1.46 4.69 -11.29
CA ILE A 103 1.15 3.27 -11.45
C ILE A 103 2.43 2.62 -11.98
N ALA A 104 2.97 1.66 -11.23
CA ALA A 104 4.29 1.12 -11.49
C ALA A 104 4.29 -0.43 -11.60
N PRO A 105 3.69 -1.00 -12.65
CA PRO A 105 3.63 -2.45 -12.84
C PRO A 105 4.94 -2.98 -13.44
N GLY A 106 5.31 -4.19 -13.05
CA GLY A 106 6.27 -4.98 -13.83
C GLY A 106 5.57 -5.53 -15.09
N PRO A 107 6.20 -5.50 -16.28
CA PRO A 107 5.60 -6.03 -17.51
C PRO A 107 5.71 -7.57 -17.56
N SER A 108 5.14 -8.27 -16.58
CA SER A 108 5.15 -9.74 -16.51
C SER A 108 3.90 -10.41 -17.09
N GLY A 109 3.05 -9.61 -17.73
CA GLY A 109 1.73 -9.99 -18.24
C GLY A 109 0.71 -8.84 -18.09
N PRO A 110 -0.56 -9.08 -18.40
CA PRO A 110 -1.63 -8.09 -18.27
C PRO A 110 -1.96 -7.76 -16.80
N LEU A 111 -2.70 -6.68 -16.59
CA LEU A 111 -3.12 -6.26 -15.26
C LEU A 111 -4.23 -7.18 -14.71
N HIS A 112 -3.99 -7.83 -13.58
CA HIS A 112 -5.04 -8.49 -12.80
C HIS A 112 -5.79 -7.55 -11.84
N ILE A 113 -6.87 -8.03 -11.22
CA ILE A 113 -7.73 -7.25 -10.28
C ILE A 113 -6.99 -6.56 -9.13
N GLY A 114 -5.84 -7.09 -8.68
CA GLY A 114 -5.02 -6.42 -7.66
C GLY A 114 -4.49 -5.05 -8.12
N HIS A 115 -4.16 -4.91 -9.40
CA HIS A 115 -3.63 -3.67 -9.98
C HIS A 115 -4.72 -2.60 -10.11
N THR A 116 -5.97 -3.00 -10.34
CA THR A 116 -7.07 -2.05 -10.55
C THR A 116 -7.26 -1.15 -9.33
N ARG A 117 -7.15 -1.71 -8.11
CA ARG A 117 -7.28 -0.94 -6.87
C ARG A 117 -6.25 0.18 -6.77
N VAL A 118 -4.97 -0.13 -6.97
CA VAL A 118 -3.91 0.89 -6.89
C VAL A 118 -4.04 1.89 -8.04
N SER A 119 -4.37 1.41 -9.25
CA SER A 119 -4.52 2.25 -10.44
C SER A 119 -5.64 3.27 -10.29
N ILE A 120 -6.84 2.81 -9.92
CA ILE A 120 -8.01 3.67 -9.70
C ILE A 120 -7.76 4.63 -8.54
N LEU A 121 -7.17 4.18 -7.43
CA LEU A 121 -6.91 5.07 -6.29
C LEU A 121 -5.96 6.21 -6.66
N ASN A 122 -4.83 5.92 -7.33
CA ASN A 122 -3.90 6.96 -7.74
C ASN A 122 -4.55 7.92 -8.75
N ASP A 123 -5.34 7.41 -9.70
CA ASP A 123 -6.08 8.21 -10.68
C ASP A 123 -7.14 9.11 -10.04
N GLU A 124 -7.93 8.61 -9.11
CA GLU A 124 -8.95 9.39 -8.39
C GLU A 124 -8.33 10.52 -7.55
N TYR A 125 -7.17 10.29 -6.94
CA TYR A 125 -6.45 11.36 -6.23
C TYR A 125 -5.86 12.41 -7.19
N VAL A 126 -5.31 11.99 -8.32
CA VAL A 126 -4.83 12.93 -9.35
C VAL A 126 -6.00 13.73 -9.95
N LYS A 127 -7.18 13.14 -10.15
CA LYS A 127 -8.40 13.86 -10.55
C LYS A 127 -8.84 14.87 -9.50
N ARG A 128 -8.76 14.50 -8.21
CA ARG A 128 -9.18 15.35 -7.09
C ARG A 128 -8.28 16.56 -6.89
N TYR A 129 -6.96 16.37 -6.93
CA TYR A 129 -5.99 17.42 -6.62
C TYR A 129 -5.34 18.05 -7.87
N GLY A 130 -5.54 17.46 -9.04
CA GLY A 130 -4.84 17.79 -10.28
C GLY A 130 -3.37 17.36 -10.25
N GLY A 131 -2.74 17.31 -11.43
CA GLY A 131 -1.33 16.99 -11.56
C GLY A 131 -1.06 15.84 -12.52
N ASP A 132 -0.08 15.01 -12.19
CA ASP A 132 0.42 13.97 -13.08
C ASP A 132 0.22 12.57 -12.51
N LEU A 133 -0.34 11.70 -13.36
CA LEU A 133 -0.37 10.26 -13.14
C LEU A 133 0.60 9.60 -14.11
N ILE A 134 1.66 9.01 -13.55
CA ILE A 134 2.75 8.43 -14.31
C ILE A 134 2.55 6.92 -14.45
N LEU A 135 2.61 6.39 -15.67
CA LEU A 135 2.81 4.95 -15.91
C LEU A 135 4.31 4.65 -15.96
N ARG A 136 4.82 3.83 -15.04
CA ARG A 136 6.22 3.42 -15.03
C ARG A 136 6.34 1.90 -15.16
N PHE A 137 6.83 1.41 -16.29
CA PHE A 137 7.14 -0.01 -16.45
C PHE A 137 8.39 -0.38 -15.64
N GLU A 138 8.23 -1.22 -14.62
CA GLU A 138 9.32 -1.69 -13.76
C GLU A 138 9.95 -2.98 -14.33
N ASP A 139 10.65 -2.83 -15.44
CA ASP A 139 11.21 -3.91 -16.25
C ASP A 139 12.65 -4.29 -15.87
N THR A 140 13.04 -4.18 -14.60
CA THR A 140 14.43 -4.42 -14.18
C THR A 140 14.77 -5.90 -13.95
N ASN A 141 13.83 -6.81 -14.19
CA ASN A 141 14.07 -8.25 -14.10
C ASN A 141 13.82 -8.94 -15.45
N PRO A 142 14.88 -9.19 -16.25
CA PRO A 142 14.74 -9.65 -17.63
C PRO A 142 14.02 -11.01 -17.75
N GLU A 143 14.13 -11.87 -16.74
CA GLU A 143 13.53 -13.21 -16.72
C GLU A 143 12.00 -13.19 -16.53
N LYS A 144 11.43 -12.06 -16.11
CA LYS A 144 10.00 -11.94 -15.79
C LYS A 144 9.25 -11.03 -16.75
N ILE A 145 9.84 -10.69 -17.89
CA ILE A 145 9.23 -9.77 -18.85
C ILE A 145 8.49 -10.57 -19.91
N ASP A 146 7.21 -10.24 -20.05
CA ASP A 146 6.38 -10.56 -21.20
C ASP A 146 6.40 -9.34 -22.14
N PRO A 147 6.99 -9.43 -23.35
CA PRO A 147 7.04 -8.32 -24.30
C PRO A 147 5.65 -7.80 -24.70
N ASP A 148 4.62 -8.65 -24.69
CA ASP A 148 3.26 -8.22 -25.06
C ASP A 148 2.65 -7.34 -23.96
N ALA A 149 3.18 -7.41 -22.72
CA ALA A 149 2.68 -6.61 -21.60
C ALA A 149 2.92 -5.10 -21.75
N TYR A 150 3.86 -4.68 -22.61
CA TYR A 150 4.05 -3.26 -22.92
C TYR A 150 2.86 -2.65 -23.66
N ASP A 151 2.10 -3.47 -24.40
CA ASP A 151 0.88 -3.07 -25.10
C ASP A 151 -0.37 -3.38 -24.26
N MET A 152 -0.42 -4.56 -23.62
CA MET A 152 -1.58 -4.97 -22.80
C MET A 152 -1.83 -4.05 -21.59
N ILE A 153 -0.79 -3.61 -20.88
CA ILE A 153 -0.95 -2.79 -19.67
C ILE A 153 -1.62 -1.44 -19.97
N PRO A 154 -1.18 -0.66 -20.98
CA PRO A 154 -1.88 0.55 -21.41
C PRO A 154 -3.33 0.29 -21.84
N GLU A 155 -3.60 -0.81 -22.57
CA GLU A 155 -4.96 -1.19 -22.97
C GLU A 155 -5.86 -1.46 -21.76
N ASP A 156 -5.37 -2.19 -20.76
CA ASP A 156 -6.08 -2.46 -19.52
C ASP A 156 -6.38 -1.17 -18.72
N LEU A 157 -5.42 -0.24 -18.66
CA LEU A 157 -5.63 1.05 -18.00
C LEU A 157 -6.66 1.92 -18.75
N ASP A 158 -6.62 1.91 -20.09
CA ASP A 158 -7.61 2.61 -20.91
C ASP A 158 -9.02 2.03 -20.69
N TRP A 159 -9.13 0.70 -20.66
CA TRP A 159 -10.38 0.00 -20.36
C TRP A 159 -10.93 0.34 -18.97
N LEU A 160 -10.06 0.51 -17.97
CA LEU A 160 -10.43 0.97 -16.62
C LEU A 160 -10.82 2.46 -16.57
N GLY A 161 -10.60 3.22 -17.65
CA GLY A 161 -10.78 4.67 -17.67
C GLY A 161 -9.71 5.44 -16.88
N VAL A 162 -8.57 4.81 -16.60
CA VAL A 162 -7.42 5.41 -15.90
C VAL A 162 -6.52 6.09 -16.91
N LYS A 163 -6.31 7.41 -16.78
CA LYS A 163 -5.54 8.19 -17.76
C LYS A 163 -4.19 8.61 -17.19
N CYS A 164 -3.16 7.85 -17.55
CA CYS A 164 -1.77 8.25 -17.31
C CYS A 164 -1.35 9.32 -18.33
N ASN A 165 -0.76 10.42 -17.86
CA ASN A 165 -0.35 11.54 -18.73
C ASN A 165 1.15 11.58 -19.01
N LYS A 166 1.93 10.70 -18.37
CA LYS A 166 3.35 10.46 -18.62
C LYS A 166 3.64 8.98 -18.56
N GLN A 167 4.63 8.53 -19.34
CA GLN A 167 5.06 7.14 -19.38
C GLN A 167 6.59 7.07 -19.32
N TYR A 168 7.12 6.12 -18.55
CA TYR A 168 8.54 5.80 -18.47
C TYR A 168 8.76 4.28 -18.42
N ILE A 169 9.92 3.85 -18.90
CA ILE A 169 10.37 2.46 -18.85
C ILE A 169 11.72 2.43 -18.14
N GLN A 170 11.89 1.58 -17.13
CA GLN A 170 13.11 1.60 -16.31
C GLN A 170 14.36 1.18 -17.10
N SER A 171 14.24 0.27 -18.07
CA SER A 171 15.36 -0.14 -18.92
C SER A 171 15.95 0.99 -19.80
N ASP A 172 15.20 2.08 -20.02
CA ASP A 172 15.72 3.28 -20.69
C ASP A 172 16.58 4.16 -19.75
N ARG A 173 16.64 3.82 -18.46
CA ARG A 173 17.17 4.66 -17.38
C ARG A 173 18.34 4.02 -16.63
N PHE A 174 18.86 2.88 -17.11
CA PHE A 174 19.91 2.13 -16.40
C PHE A 174 21.19 2.92 -16.15
N GLU A 175 21.64 3.72 -17.12
CA GLU A 175 22.83 4.57 -16.95
C GLU A 175 22.67 5.53 -15.76
N MET A 176 21.48 6.13 -15.61
CA MET A 176 21.17 7.02 -14.49
C MET A 176 21.25 6.27 -13.15
N TYR A 177 20.77 5.02 -13.09
CA TYR A 177 20.90 4.21 -11.88
C TYR A 177 22.36 3.88 -11.57
N TYR A 178 23.20 3.68 -12.58
CA TYR A 178 24.63 3.45 -12.41
C TYR A 178 25.34 4.69 -11.89
N ASP A 179 25.03 5.87 -12.43
CA ASP A 179 25.58 7.15 -11.98
C ASP A 179 25.22 7.43 -10.51
N TYR A 180 23.96 7.21 -10.13
CA TYR A 180 23.54 7.34 -8.72
C TYR A 180 24.21 6.30 -7.81
N THR A 181 24.41 5.08 -8.30
CA THR A 181 25.12 4.05 -7.54
C THR A 181 26.59 4.44 -7.32
N ARG A 182 27.26 5.01 -8.34
CA ARG A 182 28.62 5.55 -8.20
C ARG A 182 28.67 6.64 -7.12
N LYS A 183 27.74 7.59 -7.13
CA LYS A 183 27.65 8.65 -6.11
C LYS A 183 27.48 8.07 -4.70
N LEU A 184 26.64 7.04 -4.53
CA LEU A 184 26.50 6.37 -3.23
C LEU A 184 27.82 5.72 -2.77
N LEU A 185 28.61 5.15 -3.68
CA LEU A 185 29.93 4.60 -3.37
C LEU A 185 30.92 5.71 -2.99
N GLU A 186 30.96 6.80 -3.73
CA GLU A 186 31.80 7.98 -3.46
C GLU A 186 31.52 8.61 -2.09
N MET A 187 30.24 8.67 -1.72
CA MET A 187 29.78 9.14 -0.41
C MET A 187 29.99 8.11 0.71
N GLY A 188 30.46 6.91 0.39
CA GLY A 188 30.67 5.82 1.36
C GLY A 188 29.39 5.14 1.85
N HIS A 189 28.24 5.39 1.20
CA HIS A 189 26.91 4.86 1.52
C HIS A 189 26.54 3.58 0.75
N ALA A 190 27.42 3.09 -0.12
CA ALA A 190 27.29 1.79 -0.75
C ALA A 190 28.64 1.03 -0.74
N TYR A 191 28.61 -0.26 -1.08
CA TYR A 191 29.80 -1.06 -1.29
C TYR A 191 29.56 -2.22 -2.26
N VAL A 192 30.62 -2.69 -2.92
CA VAL A 192 30.59 -3.91 -3.74
C VAL A 192 30.97 -5.11 -2.86
N CYS A 193 30.01 -5.99 -2.65
CA CYS A 193 30.16 -7.20 -1.86
C CYS A 193 30.53 -8.38 -2.77
N THR A 194 31.58 -9.11 -2.40
CA THR A 194 32.02 -10.35 -3.05
C THR A 194 32.04 -11.53 -2.07
N CYS A 195 31.28 -11.43 -0.98
CA CYS A 195 31.11 -12.53 -0.05
C CYS A 195 30.11 -13.53 -0.63
N ASP A 196 30.21 -14.80 -0.20
CA ASP A 196 29.13 -15.76 -0.39
C ASP A 196 27.79 -15.20 0.14
N GLY A 197 26.73 -15.43 -0.62
CA GLY A 197 25.42 -14.81 -0.37
C GLY A 197 24.78 -15.27 0.94
N ASP A 198 24.95 -16.53 1.32
CA ASP A 198 24.39 -17.07 2.55
C ASP A 198 25.19 -16.58 3.77
N ASP A 199 26.51 -16.55 3.66
CA ASP A 199 27.37 -16.03 4.72
C ASP A 199 27.20 -14.52 4.93
N TRP A 200 27.02 -13.75 3.85
CA TRP A 200 26.69 -12.34 3.93
C TRP A 200 25.36 -12.13 4.65
N ARG A 201 24.33 -12.92 4.29
CA ARG A 201 23.01 -12.85 4.92
C ARG A 201 23.07 -13.19 6.41
N LYS A 202 23.78 -14.26 6.80
CA LYS A 202 23.97 -14.64 8.21
C LYS A 202 24.65 -13.53 9.01
N LYS A 203 25.72 -12.92 8.48
CA LYS A 203 26.40 -11.79 9.14
C LYS A 203 25.43 -10.63 9.36
N LYS A 204 24.69 -10.25 8.32
CA LYS A 204 23.68 -9.19 8.38
C LYS A 204 22.57 -9.46 9.40
N GLU A 205 22.05 -10.69 9.44
CA GLU A 205 21.04 -11.12 10.42
C GLU A 205 21.56 -11.06 11.86
N ASN A 206 22.85 -11.33 12.05
CA ASN A 206 23.56 -11.20 13.32
C ASN A 206 24.08 -9.78 13.62
N LYS A 207 23.66 -8.77 12.85
CA LYS A 207 24.08 -7.35 13.02
C LYS A 207 25.60 -7.15 12.87
N GLN A 208 26.24 -7.97 12.03
CA GLN A 208 27.66 -7.92 11.75
C GLN A 208 27.90 -7.45 10.32
N LYS A 209 28.85 -6.53 10.16
CA LYS A 209 29.35 -6.09 8.86
C LYS A 209 30.15 -7.22 8.20
N CYS A 210 30.05 -7.34 6.89
CA CYS A 210 30.94 -8.23 6.14
C CYS A 210 32.31 -7.56 5.90
N PRO A 211 33.37 -8.33 5.57
CA PRO A 211 34.70 -7.77 5.30
C PRO A 211 34.75 -6.73 4.17
N CYS A 212 33.77 -6.73 3.25
CA CYS A 212 33.70 -5.77 2.15
C CYS A 212 33.08 -4.41 2.55
N HIS A 213 32.39 -4.33 3.70
CA HIS A 213 31.55 -3.19 4.08
C HIS A 213 32.34 -1.90 4.26
N ASP A 214 33.48 -1.96 4.94
CA ASP A 214 34.30 -0.80 5.30
C ASP A 214 35.58 -0.68 4.44
N LEU A 215 35.63 -1.30 3.26
CA LEU A 215 36.76 -1.09 2.34
C LEU A 215 36.81 0.36 1.83
N PRO A 216 38.01 0.91 1.53
CA PRO A 216 38.17 2.27 1.03
C PRO A 216 37.36 2.56 -0.24
N VAL A 217 36.92 3.81 -0.39
CA VAL A 217 36.10 4.26 -1.53
C VAL A 217 36.76 3.92 -2.87
N GLU A 218 38.07 4.15 -2.99
CA GLU A 218 38.84 3.86 -4.20
C GLU A 218 38.79 2.38 -4.57
N THR A 219 38.82 1.49 -3.57
CA THR A 219 38.66 0.04 -3.78
C THR A 219 37.24 -0.30 -4.22
N GLN A 220 36.22 0.37 -3.68
CA GLN A 220 34.84 0.15 -4.07
C GLN A 220 34.56 0.61 -5.51
N LEU A 221 35.15 1.73 -5.93
CA LEU A 221 35.02 2.25 -7.28
C LEU A 221 35.70 1.33 -8.31
N ASP A 222 36.91 0.85 -8.03
CA ASP A 222 37.57 -0.17 -8.89
C ASP A 222 36.72 -1.44 -9.02
N ARG A 223 36.18 -1.95 -7.91
CA ARG A 223 35.27 -3.10 -7.93
C ARG A 223 33.99 -2.81 -8.71
N TYR A 224 33.48 -1.60 -8.64
CA TYR A 224 32.26 -1.21 -9.32
C TYR A 224 32.47 -1.10 -10.84
N ASP A 225 33.61 -0.57 -11.28
CA ASP A 225 33.97 -0.52 -12.69
C ASP A 225 34.10 -1.94 -13.27
N LYS A 226 34.75 -2.86 -12.54
CA LYS A 226 34.81 -4.30 -12.88
C LYS A 226 33.44 -4.97 -12.90
N PHE A 227 32.56 -4.57 -11.96
CA PHE A 227 31.18 -5.05 -11.89
C PHE A 227 30.38 -4.68 -13.13
N LEU A 228 30.47 -3.42 -13.58
CA LEU A 228 29.79 -2.98 -14.80
C LEU A 228 30.45 -3.56 -16.07
N ALA A 229 31.76 -3.79 -16.06
CA ALA A 229 32.48 -4.41 -17.17
C ALA A 229 32.18 -5.92 -17.34
N GLY A 230 31.62 -6.56 -16.32
CA GLY A 230 31.26 -7.99 -16.35
C GLY A 230 32.36 -8.96 -15.94
N ASP A 231 33.35 -8.46 -15.21
CA ASP A 231 34.49 -9.25 -14.73
C ASP A 231 34.11 -10.29 -13.67
N TYR A 232 32.92 -10.17 -13.07
CA TYR A 232 32.36 -11.13 -12.12
C TYR A 232 31.28 -12.01 -12.76
N GLN A 233 31.18 -13.27 -12.33
CA GLN A 233 30.09 -14.17 -12.70
C GLN A 233 28.80 -13.86 -11.94
N ASP A 234 27.69 -14.45 -12.39
CA ASP A 234 26.39 -14.29 -11.72
C ASP A 234 26.48 -14.79 -10.28
N GLY A 235 26.11 -13.95 -9.32
CA GLY A 235 26.19 -14.25 -7.89
C GLY A 235 27.55 -14.02 -7.22
N GLU A 236 28.63 -13.77 -7.97
CA GLU A 236 29.96 -13.51 -7.38
C GLU A 236 30.11 -12.11 -6.78
N ALA A 237 29.32 -11.15 -7.28
CA ALA A 237 29.32 -9.79 -6.78
C ALA A 237 27.92 -9.18 -6.80
N VAL A 238 27.68 -8.29 -5.83
CA VAL A 238 26.48 -7.43 -5.75
C VAL A 238 26.89 -6.06 -5.24
N VAL A 239 26.17 -5.02 -5.65
CA VAL A 239 26.30 -3.70 -5.02
C VAL A 239 25.25 -3.58 -3.93
N VAL A 240 25.65 -3.11 -2.75
CA VAL A 240 24.81 -3.04 -1.56
C VAL A 240 24.74 -1.60 -1.06
N VAL A 241 23.54 -1.12 -0.76
CA VAL A 241 23.34 0.15 -0.03
C VAL A 241 23.58 -0.12 1.45
N LYS A 242 24.48 0.64 2.08
CA LYS A 242 24.71 0.58 3.52
C LYS A 242 23.55 1.22 4.24
N THR A 243 23.13 0.63 5.34
CA THR A 243 22.14 1.20 6.26
C THR A 243 22.64 1.04 7.70
N ASP A 244 21.77 1.23 8.68
CA ASP A 244 22.08 0.77 10.03
C ASP A 244 22.10 -0.77 10.09
N ILE A 245 23.30 -1.35 10.24
CA ILE A 245 23.48 -2.81 10.39
C ILE A 245 22.84 -3.35 11.69
N CYS A 246 22.60 -2.48 12.67
CA CYS A 246 21.93 -2.81 13.93
C CYS A 246 20.41 -2.62 13.89
N HIS A 247 19.85 -2.18 12.75
CA HIS A 247 18.43 -1.86 12.61
C HIS A 247 17.54 -3.01 13.12
N PRO A 248 16.46 -2.72 13.87
CA PRO A 248 15.64 -3.77 14.47
C PRO A 248 15.03 -4.70 13.43
N ASN A 249 14.63 -4.17 12.26
CA ASN A 249 14.14 -4.94 11.13
C ASN A 249 15.29 -5.45 10.24
N PRO A 250 15.53 -6.78 10.14
CA PRO A 250 16.61 -7.36 9.34
C PRO A 250 16.48 -7.11 7.83
N ALA A 251 15.27 -6.86 7.33
CA ALA A 251 15.05 -6.60 5.91
C ALA A 251 15.58 -5.22 5.47
N VAL A 252 15.72 -4.28 6.41
CA VAL A 252 16.20 -2.91 6.18
C VAL A 252 17.73 -2.86 6.21
N ARG A 253 18.36 -3.66 7.08
CA ARG A 253 19.82 -3.81 7.14
C ARG A 253 20.33 -4.14 5.75
N ASP A 254 21.33 -3.39 5.30
CA ASP A 254 22.11 -3.53 4.08
C ASP A 254 21.39 -4.31 2.98
N PHE A 255 20.87 -3.59 1.99
CA PHE A 255 20.09 -4.21 0.92
C PHE A 255 20.79 -4.08 -0.43
N VAL A 256 20.61 -5.12 -1.26
CA VAL A 256 21.20 -5.17 -2.59
C VAL A 256 20.57 -4.08 -3.46
N ALA A 257 21.44 -3.29 -4.09
CA ALA A 257 21.13 -2.19 -5.00
C ALA A 257 21.20 -2.66 -6.46
N LEU A 258 22.25 -3.42 -6.81
CA LEU A 258 22.48 -3.98 -8.15
C LEU A 258 22.90 -5.45 -8.04
N ARG A 259 22.50 -6.25 -9.03
CA ARG A 259 22.93 -7.65 -9.21
C ARG A 259 23.36 -7.92 -10.64
N LEU A 260 24.16 -8.95 -10.85
CA LEU A 260 24.47 -9.46 -12.19
C LEU A 260 23.44 -10.50 -12.64
N VAL A 261 22.98 -10.35 -13.88
CA VAL A 261 22.09 -11.30 -14.58
C VAL A 261 22.50 -11.30 -16.04
N ARG A 262 22.87 -12.47 -16.58
CA ARG A 262 23.27 -12.61 -17.99
C ARG A 262 22.12 -12.92 -18.96
N THR A 263 20.90 -13.07 -18.45
CA THR A 263 19.69 -13.20 -19.26
C THR A 263 19.48 -11.94 -20.11
N PRO A 264 19.37 -12.04 -21.45
CA PRO A 264 19.10 -10.88 -22.31
C PRO A 264 17.76 -10.22 -21.97
N HIS A 265 17.75 -8.89 -21.94
CA HIS A 265 16.52 -8.12 -21.74
C HIS A 265 15.72 -8.05 -23.05
N PRO A 266 14.40 -8.26 -23.06
CA PRO A 266 13.62 -8.21 -24.29
C PRO A 266 13.71 -6.88 -25.07
N ARG A 267 13.89 -5.74 -24.38
CA ARG A 267 14.06 -4.42 -25.04
C ARG A 267 15.51 -4.03 -25.34
N THR A 268 16.45 -4.41 -24.49
CA THR A 268 17.84 -3.87 -24.53
C THR A 268 18.86 -4.94 -24.90
N GLY A 269 18.42 -6.18 -25.16
CA GLY A 269 19.25 -7.30 -25.56
C GLY A 269 20.32 -7.61 -24.51
N GLN A 270 21.57 -7.73 -24.97
CA GLN A 270 22.74 -8.03 -24.15
C GLN A 270 23.50 -6.75 -23.73
N LYS A 271 22.91 -5.56 -23.93
CA LYS A 271 23.58 -4.29 -23.58
C LYS A 271 23.93 -4.21 -22.09
N TYR A 272 23.10 -4.80 -21.24
CA TYR A 272 23.21 -4.72 -19.79
C TYR A 272 23.27 -6.10 -19.15
N ILE A 273 24.20 -6.23 -18.20
CA ILE A 273 24.33 -7.39 -17.31
C ILE A 273 24.12 -7.02 -15.84
N ALA A 274 24.21 -5.73 -15.49
CA ALA A 274 24.01 -5.21 -14.15
C ALA A 274 22.59 -4.65 -14.00
N TYR A 275 21.72 -5.34 -13.25
CA TYR A 275 20.32 -4.96 -13.12
C TYR A 275 20.03 -4.33 -11.76
N PRO A 276 19.31 -3.19 -11.71
CA PRO A 276 18.94 -2.57 -10.46
C PRO A 276 17.81 -3.30 -9.75
N MET A 277 17.97 -3.42 -8.43
CA MET A 277 16.94 -3.92 -7.55
C MET A 277 15.91 -2.82 -7.28
N MET A 278 14.66 -3.23 -7.11
CA MET A 278 13.49 -2.36 -6.89
C MET A 278 13.74 -1.19 -5.93
N ASN A 279 14.37 -1.39 -4.77
CA ASN A 279 14.54 -0.28 -3.82
C ASN A 279 15.46 0.83 -4.34
N LEU A 280 16.47 0.50 -5.15
CA LEU A 280 17.34 1.48 -5.79
C LEU A 280 16.61 2.20 -6.92
N SER A 281 16.07 1.45 -7.89
CA SER A 281 15.43 2.04 -9.07
C SER A 281 14.19 2.87 -8.68
N VAL A 282 13.34 2.37 -7.78
CA VAL A 282 12.14 3.08 -7.32
C VAL A 282 12.49 4.36 -6.58
N ALA A 283 13.51 4.36 -5.70
CA ALA A 283 13.87 5.57 -4.97
C ALA A 283 14.37 6.68 -5.91
N ILE A 284 15.26 6.31 -6.84
CA ILE A 284 15.79 7.23 -7.85
C ILE A 284 14.65 7.74 -8.75
N ASP A 285 13.80 6.85 -9.26
CA ASP A 285 12.72 7.26 -10.15
C ASP A 285 11.66 8.09 -9.45
N ASP A 286 11.28 7.75 -8.22
CA ASP A 286 10.31 8.55 -7.47
C ASP A 286 10.89 9.97 -7.23
N HIS A 287 12.20 10.12 -6.99
CA HIS A 287 12.84 11.45 -6.93
C HIS A 287 12.84 12.17 -8.28
N GLU A 288 13.39 11.55 -9.32
CA GLU A 288 13.58 12.14 -10.65
C GLU A 288 12.26 12.48 -11.34
N MET A 289 11.21 11.73 -11.04
CA MET A 289 9.86 11.97 -11.55
C MET A 289 9.09 12.99 -10.69
N GLY A 290 9.67 13.47 -9.60
CA GLY A 290 9.06 14.48 -8.72
C GLY A 290 7.87 13.95 -7.92
N MET A 291 7.91 12.67 -7.53
CA MET A 291 6.81 12.00 -6.83
C MET A 291 6.46 12.75 -5.55
N THR A 292 5.17 13.01 -5.36
CA THR A 292 4.68 13.74 -4.18
C THR A 292 3.99 12.80 -3.19
N HIS A 293 3.25 11.82 -3.71
CA HIS A 293 2.47 10.86 -2.93
C HIS A 293 2.62 9.48 -3.57
N VAL A 294 2.82 8.49 -2.71
CA VAL A 294 3.02 7.09 -3.08
C VAL A 294 1.98 6.26 -2.38
N ILE A 295 0.98 5.79 -3.12
CA ILE A 295 -0.03 4.84 -2.61
C ILE A 295 0.32 3.45 -3.12
N ARG A 296 0.47 2.48 -2.22
CA ARG A 296 0.80 1.09 -2.58
C ARG A 296 0.29 0.07 -1.56
N GLY A 297 0.49 -1.21 -1.85
CA GLY A 297 0.17 -2.30 -0.93
C GLY A 297 0.97 -2.22 0.38
N LYS A 298 0.35 -2.62 1.49
CA LYS A 298 0.95 -2.62 2.83
C LYS A 298 2.21 -3.51 2.93
N ASP A 299 2.31 -4.52 2.08
CA ASP A 299 3.47 -5.39 1.94
C ASP A 299 4.76 -4.63 1.56
N HIS A 300 4.64 -3.43 0.99
CA HIS A 300 5.77 -2.57 0.66
C HIS A 300 6.25 -1.67 1.81
N LEU A 301 5.72 -1.79 3.03
CA LEU A 301 6.16 -0.98 4.17
C LEU A 301 7.68 -1.07 4.40
N ASN A 302 8.25 -2.28 4.31
CA ASN A 302 9.70 -2.48 4.44
C ASN A 302 10.50 -1.88 3.27
N ASN A 303 9.88 -1.68 2.12
CA ASN A 303 10.50 -0.98 0.99
C ASN A 303 10.60 0.52 1.28
N THR A 304 9.58 1.11 1.92
CA THR A 304 9.62 2.53 2.34
C THR A 304 10.86 2.80 3.17
N PHE A 305 11.06 2.05 4.26
CA PHE A 305 12.22 2.24 5.14
C PHE A 305 13.57 2.09 4.42
N ARG A 306 13.66 1.21 3.42
CA ARG A 306 14.88 1.05 2.61
C ARG A 306 15.10 2.22 1.65
N GLN A 307 14.04 2.66 0.99
CA GLN A 307 14.06 3.77 0.05
C GLN A 307 14.39 5.09 0.78
N GLU A 308 13.89 5.28 2.00
CA GLU A 308 14.18 6.47 2.82
C GLU A 308 15.68 6.70 3.05
N TYR A 309 16.50 5.65 3.24
CA TYR A 309 17.96 5.80 3.32
C TYR A 309 18.54 6.47 2.08
N ILE A 310 18.10 6.06 0.89
CA ILE A 310 18.59 6.64 -0.37
C ILE A 310 18.17 8.11 -0.46
N PHE A 311 16.91 8.43 -0.13
CA PHE A 311 16.44 9.81 -0.08
C PHE A 311 17.26 10.65 0.92
N ASP A 312 17.53 10.12 2.11
CA ASP A 312 18.29 10.82 3.15
C ASP A 312 19.74 11.06 2.75
N TYR A 313 20.41 10.08 2.13
CA TYR A 313 21.79 10.23 1.66
C TYR A 313 21.93 11.33 0.62
N PHE A 314 20.97 11.46 -0.29
CA PHE A 314 20.98 12.53 -1.29
C PHE A 314 20.35 13.85 -0.82
N GLY A 315 19.80 13.90 0.39
CA GLY A 315 19.08 15.08 0.89
C GLY A 315 17.82 15.40 0.10
N TRP A 316 17.19 14.38 -0.49
CA TRP A 316 15.98 14.53 -1.30
C TRP A 316 14.74 14.70 -0.45
N LYS A 317 13.77 15.47 -0.95
CA LYS A 317 12.43 15.52 -0.38
C LYS A 317 11.73 14.18 -0.61
N LYS A 318 11.34 13.51 0.47
CA LYS A 318 10.56 12.27 0.43
C LYS A 318 9.11 12.55 0.01
N PRO A 319 8.48 11.67 -0.79
CA PRO A 319 7.03 11.71 -0.98
C PRO A 319 6.31 11.25 0.29
N GLU A 320 5.02 11.57 0.38
CA GLU A 320 4.14 11.00 1.40
C GLU A 320 3.77 9.56 1.02
N TYR A 321 3.89 8.61 1.96
CA TYR A 321 3.64 7.18 1.71
C TYR A 321 2.35 6.71 2.37
N TYR A 322 1.51 5.98 1.60
CA TYR A 322 0.22 5.41 2.02
C TYR A 322 0.09 3.92 1.69
#